data_AF-A0A7C3FCA6-F1
#
_entry.id   AF-A0A7C3FCA6-F1
#
_cell.length_a   1.000
_cell.length_b   1.000
_cell.length_c   1.000
_cell.angle_alpha   90.00
_cell.angle_beta   90.00
_cell.angle_gamma   90.00
#
_symmetry.space_group_name_H-M   'P 1'
#
loop_
_entity.id
_entity.type
_entity.pdbx_description
1 polymer ?
#
loop_
_entity_poly.entity_id
_entity_poly.type
_entity_poly.pdbx_seq_one_letter_code
_entity_poly.pdbx_strand_id
1 'polypeptide(L)'
;GTVMGLVHVLSNLEDPSELGAAIAVAFIATLYGVASANLIWLPLASKLKQNSEEEVFLHNIMIEGILAIQAGDNPHIVRQKLEAYLSPGLREKMNQDQKH
;
A
#
# COMPACT_ATOMS: atom_id res chain seq x y z
N GLY A 1 2.02 5.83 -24.81
CA GLY A 1 0.87 6.50 -25.43
C GLY A 1 1.27 7.80 -26.09
N THR A 2 1.63 8.81 -25.28
CA THR A 2 1.97 10.18 -25.73
C THR A 2 3.08 10.27 -26.76
N VAL A 3 4.21 9.61 -26.52
CA VAL A 3 5.36 9.62 -27.44
C VAL A 3 5.00 8.96 -28.78
N MET A 4 4.26 7.84 -28.77
CA MET A 4 3.79 7.22 -30.02
C MET A 4 2.77 8.10 -30.77
N GLY A 5 1.86 8.77 -30.04
CA GLY A 5 0.91 9.71 -30.64
C GLY A 5 1.60 10.91 -31.29
N LEU A 6 2.60 11.49 -30.63
CA LEU A 6 3.37 12.61 -31.18
C LEU A 6 4.27 12.19 -32.35
N VAL A 7 4.86 10.99 -32.31
CA VAL A 7 5.64 10.44 -33.43
C VAL A 7 4.76 10.23 -34.67
N HIS A 8 3.53 9.74 -34.49
CA HIS A 8 2.56 9.58 -35.58
C HIS A 8 2.13 10.93 -36.17
N VAL A 9 1.91 11.94 -35.32
CA VAL A 9 1.55 13.31 -35.73
C VAL A 9 2.67 14.00 -36.51
N LEU A 10 3.92 13.85 -36.05
CA LEU A 10 5.10 14.38 -36.75
C LEU A 10 5.38 13.64 -38.07
N SER A 11 4.89 12.41 -38.22
CA SER A 11 5.02 11.64 -39.45
C SER A 11 4.00 12.04 -40.53
N ASN A 12 2.91 12.75 -40.19
CA ASN A 12 1.82 13.09 -41.10
C ASN A 12 1.55 14.61 -41.12
N LEU A 13 2.58 15.39 -41.50
CA LEU A 13 2.58 16.86 -41.46
C LEU A 13 1.83 17.53 -42.62
N GLU A 14 1.24 16.77 -43.55
CA GLU A 14 0.65 17.29 -44.78
C GLU A 14 -0.72 17.98 -44.58
N ASP A 15 -1.46 17.64 -43.51
CA ASP A 15 -2.78 18.23 -43.24
C ASP A 15 -2.89 18.81 -41.81
N PRO A 16 -2.79 20.16 -41.65
CA PRO A 16 -2.88 20.84 -40.35
C PRO A 16 -4.18 20.55 -39.59
N SER A 17 -5.23 20.16 -40.31
CA SER A 17 -6.57 19.85 -39.80
C SER A 17 -6.57 18.60 -38.91
N GLU A 18 -5.78 17.58 -39.27
CA GLU A 18 -5.68 16.32 -38.53
C GLU A 18 -4.71 16.40 -37.34
N LEU A 19 -3.75 17.32 -37.41
CA LEU A 19 -2.73 17.53 -36.39
C LEU A 19 -3.34 17.88 -35.03
N GLY A 20 -4.35 18.76 -35.02
CA GLY A 20 -5.03 19.20 -33.79
C GLY A 20 -5.78 18.08 -33.08
N ALA A 21 -6.48 17.21 -33.84
CA ALA A 21 -7.22 16.09 -33.29
C ALA A 21 -6.29 15.06 -32.61
N ALA A 22 -5.16 14.74 -33.26
CA ALA A 22 -4.22 13.76 -32.75
C ALA A 22 -3.44 14.25 -31.52
N ILE A 23 -3.10 15.55 -31.46
CA ILE A 23 -2.52 16.17 -30.25
C ILE A 23 -3.52 16.14 -29.09
N ALA A 24 -4.80 16.42 -29.34
CA ALA A 24 -5.84 16.35 -28.31
C ALA A 24 -5.96 14.93 -27.70
N VAL A 25 -5.92 13.89 -28.54
CA VAL A 25 -5.93 12.49 -28.07
C VAL A 25 -4.69 12.17 -27.22
N ALA A 26 -3.51 12.64 -27.60
CA ALA A 26 -2.29 12.45 -26.82
C ALA A 26 -2.38 13.10 -25.42
N PHE A 27 -2.96 14.30 -25.32
CA PHE A 27 -3.19 14.95 -24.02
C PHE A 27 -4.23 14.23 -23.18
N ILE A 28 -5.33 13.76 -23.78
CA ILE A 28 -6.34 12.97 -23.08
C ILE A 28 -5.73 11.66 -22.54
N ALA A 29 -4.90 10.98 -23.33
CA ALA A 29 -4.19 9.78 -22.87
C ALA A 29 -3.25 10.08 -21.69
N THR A 30 -2.60 11.25 -21.68
CA THR A 30 -1.78 11.71 -20.55
C THR A 30 -2.63 11.96 -19.31
N LEU A 31 -3.75 12.68 -19.48
CA LEU A 31 -4.66 13.01 -18.41
C LEU A 31 -5.20 11.74 -17.75
N TYR A 32 -5.70 10.79 -18.54
CA TYR A 32 -6.18 9.52 -18.02
C TYR A 32 -5.08 8.72 -17.33
N GLY A 33 -3.86 8.66 -17.89
CA GLY A 33 -2.75 7.96 -17.25
C GLY A 33 -2.36 8.55 -15.89
N VAL A 34 -2.19 9.87 -15.81
CA VAL A 34 -1.84 10.56 -14.56
C VAL A 34 -2.99 10.52 -13.57
N ALA A 35 -4.22 10.76 -14.02
CA ALA A 35 -5.39 10.71 -13.15
C ALA A 35 -5.60 9.31 -12.58
N SER A 36 -5.53 8.27 -13.43
CA SER A 36 -5.71 6.89 -12.98
C SER A 36 -4.60 6.51 -12.00
N ALA A 37 -3.33 6.78 -12.33
CA ALA A 37 -2.20 6.48 -11.45
C ALA A 37 -2.36 7.09 -10.05
N ASN A 38 -2.72 8.38 -9.96
CA ASN A 38 -2.83 9.07 -8.68
C ASN A 38 -4.10 8.72 -7.90
N LEU A 39 -5.22 8.50 -8.59
CA LEU A 39 -6.51 8.26 -7.93
C LEU A 39 -6.76 6.80 -7.58
N ILE A 40 -6.12 5.86 -8.27
CA ILE A 40 -6.40 4.42 -8.12
C ILE A 40 -5.15 3.65 -7.70
N TRP A 41 -4.06 3.72 -8.47
CA TRP A 41 -2.89 2.87 -8.23
C TRP A 41 -2.10 3.30 -6.98
N LEU A 42 -1.87 4.60 -6.76
CA LEU A 42 -1.19 5.10 -5.57
C LEU A 42 -1.93 4.76 -4.26
N PRO A 43 -3.24 5.03 -4.09
CA PRO A 43 -3.94 4.66 -2.85
C PRO A 43 -4.01 3.15 -2.67
N LEU A 44 -4.17 2.36 -3.75
CA LEU A 44 -4.13 0.90 -3.68
C LEU A 44 -2.78 0.39 -3.19
N ALA A 45 -1.68 0.92 -3.74
CA ALA A 45 -0.33 0.58 -3.31
C ALA A 45 -0.09 0.94 -1.83
N SER A 46 -0.55 2.12 -1.40
CA SER A 46 -0.46 2.56 0.00
C SER A 46 -1.23 1.61 0.93
N LYS A 47 -2.44 1.20 0.54
CA LYS A 47 -3.25 0.27 1.33
C LYS A 47 -2.61 -1.12 1.44
N LEU A 48 -2.05 -1.64 0.34
CA LEU A 48 -1.34 -2.91 0.35
C LEU A 48 -0.08 -2.84 1.21
N LYS A 49 0.68 -1.74 1.13
CA LYS A 49 1.86 -1.51 1.96
C LYS A 49 1.50 -1.48 3.43
N GLN A 50 0.44 -0.77 3.82
CA GLN A 50 -0.03 -0.72 5.20
C GLN A 50 -0.39 -2.12 5.72
N ASN A 51 -1.13 -2.91 4.94
CA ASN A 51 -1.48 -4.28 5.33
C ASN A 51 -0.23 -5.17 5.48
N SER A 52 0.75 -5.00 4.58
CA SER A 52 2.02 -5.73 4.65
C SER A 52 2.84 -5.35 5.87
N GLU A 53 2.89 -4.07 6.24
CA GLU A 53 3.57 -3.60 7.46
C GLU A 53 2.91 -4.18 8.72
N GLU A 54 1.58 -4.27 8.76
CA GLU A 54 0.84 -4.91 9.85
C GLU A 54 1.16 -6.41 9.94
N GLU A 55 1.21 -7.11 8.81
CA GLU A 55 1.57 -8.52 8.77
C GLU A 55 3.01 -8.76 9.24
N VAL A 56 3.96 -7.95 8.78
CA VAL A 56 5.37 -8.03 9.22
C VAL A 56 5.49 -7.77 10.73
N PHE A 57 4.75 -6.80 11.25
CA PHE A 57 4.71 -6.52 12.69
C PHE A 57 4.21 -7.73 13.49
N LEU A 58 3.12 -8.37 13.06
CA LEU A 58 2.59 -9.57 13.70
C LEU A 58 3.60 -10.72 13.68
N HIS A 59 4.29 -10.95 12.56
CA HIS A 59 5.33 -11.96 12.47
C HIS A 59 6.51 -11.68 13.39
N ASN A 60 6.95 -10.42 13.51
CA ASN A 60 8.02 -10.04 14.43
C ASN A 60 7.64 -10.32 15.89
N ILE A 61 6.40 -10.01 16.29
CA ILE A 61 5.90 -10.32 17.64
C ILE A 61 5.87 -11.83 17.89
N MET A 62 5.42 -12.62 16.91
CA MET A 62 5.41 -14.08 17.02
C MET A 62 6.83 -14.63 17.20
N ILE A 63 7.80 -14.16 16.41
CA ILE A 63 9.20 -14.57 16.53
C ILE A 63 9.75 -14.24 17.91
N GLU A 64 9.54 -13.01 18.40
CA GLU A 64 9.99 -12.59 19.74
C GLU A 64 9.38 -13.49 20.84
N GLY A 65 8.08 -13.81 20.72
CA GLY A 65 7.41 -14.73 21.64
C GLY A 65 8.01 -16.13 21.64
N ILE A 66 8.30 -16.68 20.45
CA ILE A 66 8.93 -18.01 20.31
C ILE A 66 10.34 -18.00 20.90
N LEU A 67 11.15 -16.96 20.62
CA LEU A 67 12.50 -16.82 21.16
C LEU A 67 12.49 -16.71 22.70
N ALA A 68 11.56 -15.96 23.27
CA ALA A 68 11.42 -15.84 24.72
C ALA A 68 11.06 -17.18 25.38
N ILE A 69 10.15 -17.96 24.77
CA ILE A 69 9.82 -19.32 25.23
C ILE A 69 11.04 -20.23 25.14
N GLN A 70 11.80 -20.17 24.04
CA GLN A 70 13.02 -20.97 23.86
C GLN A 70 14.09 -20.63 24.90
N ALA A 71 14.25 -19.35 25.23
CA ALA A 71 15.18 -18.88 26.26
C ALA A 71 14.79 -19.30 27.69
N GLY A 72 13.56 -19.81 27.88
CA GLY A 72 13.05 -20.19 29.19
C GLY A 72 12.55 -19.00 30.01
N ASP A 73 12.19 -17.88 29.38
CA ASP A 73 11.57 -16.75 30.08
C ASP A 73 10.26 -17.21 30.75
N ASN A 74 9.98 -16.65 31.93
CA ASN A 74 8.72 -16.94 32.62
C ASN A 74 7.53 -16.56 31.72
N PRO A 75 6.58 -17.47 31.44
CA PRO A 75 5.44 -17.22 30.57
C PRO A 75 4.62 -15.97 30.93
N HIS A 76 4.57 -15.60 32.22
CA HIS A 76 3.92 -14.36 32.64
C HIS A 76 4.63 -13.11 32.14
N ILE A 77 5.96 -13.11 32.14
CA ILE A 77 6.78 -12.00 31.64
C ILE A 77 6.69 -11.91 30.12
N VAL A 78 6.73 -13.05 29.42
CA VAL A 78 6.55 -13.10 27.96
C VAL A 78 5.19 -12.52 27.58
N ARG A 79 4.12 -12.91 28.27
CA ARG A 79 2.77 -12.36 28.05
C ARG A 79 2.73 -10.85 28.25
N GLN A 80 3.31 -10.34 29.33
CA GLN A 80 3.37 -8.89 29.59
C GLN A 80 4.11 -8.13 28.48
N LYS A 81 5.24 -8.67 27.99
CA LYS A 81 5.99 -8.10 26.86
C LYS A 81 5.16 -8.08 25.59
N LEU A 82 4.46 -9.18 25.26
CA LEU A 82 3.61 -9.28 24.08
C LEU A 82 2.38 -8.35 24.17
N GLU A 83 1.77 -8.24 25.35
CA GLU A 83 0.66 -7.32 25.62
C GLU A 83 1.07 -5.85 25.45
N ALA A 84 2.34 -5.52 25.68
CA ALA A 84 2.89 -4.19 25.44
C ALA A 84 2.95 -3.80 23.94
N TYR A 85 2.86 -4.76 23.01
CA TYR A 85 2.79 -4.47 21.57
C TYR A 85 1.36 -4.27 21.05
N LEU A 86 0.34 -4.60 21.84
CA LEU A 86 -1.06 -4.40 21.46
C LEU A 86 -1.45 -2.92 21.53
N SER A 87 -2.26 -2.47 20.57
CA SER A 87 -2.86 -1.14 20.61
C SER A 87 -3.79 -1.00 21.83
N PRO A 88 -3.96 0.22 22.39
CA PRO A 88 -4.75 0.43 23.61
C PRO A 88 -6.17 -0.15 23.54
N GLY A 89 -6.82 -0.07 22.37
CA GLY A 89 -8.16 -0.63 22.15
C GLY A 89 -8.21 -2.16 22.13
N LEU A 90 -7.16 -2.84 21.67
CA LEU A 90 -7.08 -4.30 21.76
C LEU A 90 -6.79 -4.77 23.20
N ARG A 91 -5.99 -4.00 23.95
CA ARG A 91 -5.72 -4.28 25.37
C ARG A 91 -7.00 -4.23 26.21
N GLU A 92 -7.88 -3.25 25.96
CA GLU A 92 -9.17 -3.16 26.65
C GLU A 92 -10.07 -4.37 26.39
N LYS A 93 -10.14 -4.88 25.15
CA LYS A 93 -10.90 -6.10 24.83
C LYS A 93 -10.36 -7.33 25.55
N MET A 94 -9.04 -7.54 25.54
CA MET A 94 -8.44 -8.68 26.25
C MET A 94 -8.66 -8.63 27.77
N ASN A 95 -8.68 -7.44 28.36
CA ASN A 95 -8.95 -7.26 29.80
C ASN A 95 -10.42 -7.50 30.15
N GLN A 96 -11.35 -7.34 29.19
CA GLN A 96 -12.75 -7.69 29.37
C GLN A 96 -12.97 -9.20 29.28
N ASP A 97 -12.30 -9.89 28.35
CA ASP A 97 -12.38 -11.36 28.22
C ASP A 97 -11.80 -12.11 29.44
N GLN A 98 -10.85 -11.52 30.17
CA GLN A 98 -10.30 -12.09 31.40
C GLN A 98 -11.20 -11.92 32.64
N LYS A 99 -12.28 -11.13 32.55
CA LYS A 99 -13.22 -10.92 33.65
C LYS A 99 -14.43 -11.86 33.62
N HIS A 100 -14.56 -12.67 32.57
CA HIS A 100 -15.53 -13.77 32.45
C HIS A 100 -14.85 -15.12 32.68
#